data_AF-A0A3B9YWD2-F1
#
_entry.id   AF-A0A3B9YWD2-F1
#
_cell.length_a   1.000
_cell.length_b   1.000
_cell.length_c   1.000
_cell.angle_alpha   90.00
_cell.angle_beta   90.00
_cell.angle_gamma   90.00
#
_symmetry.space_group_name_H-M   'P 1'
#
loop_
_entity.id
_entity.type
_entity.pdbx_description
1 polymer ?
#
loop_
_entity_poly.entity_id
_entity_poly.type
_entity_poly.pdbx_seq_one_letter_code
_entity_poly.pdbx_strand_id
1 'polypeptide(L)'
;MSKFKAVSSLKTTMCGWTQRVLAVVCGFTLATSGNVTILYGLCLVPTIAAVGAAVDMGQAVVVRKRLSQAIDAAGLAIGATPGLTAEEIQERAQLFFSANYPATALGDTLSLIATQSGNIVTLTASASVDTAFLGILGIEKVDVSSVAEIVRETRGLEVAMALDNTGSMADDGKIGALKTAMTDLITILFGDSANPEKLKMGIVPFSETVRLNTTSAINNGWIDTDGTAPWAQLNFDNGKHALSVWASMNQSSWSGCVEARAEGHEELDTPPSASNPATRWVPFFNPEEPDNPPYSGYSRNWTSDGVTGDQNTRLRNSNKYVGKKNTRPNTDCSMQPILALTNSKSTLLNYVNQMQTTGFTHIAIGAAWGWRVLSPTEPFTEGSAYG
;
A
#
# COMPACT_ATOMS: atom_id res chain seq x y z
N MET A 1 -64.66 32.19 5.72
CA MET A 1 -65.38 31.75 6.94
C MET A 1 -65.28 30.24 7.08
N SER A 2 -64.18 29.70 7.62
CA SER A 2 -64.01 28.24 7.74
C SER A 2 -62.94 27.91 8.78
N LYS A 3 -63.27 28.01 10.08
CA LYS A 3 -62.37 27.60 11.18
C LYS A 3 -63.08 27.56 12.54
N PHE A 4 -64.19 26.83 12.66
CA PHE A 4 -64.82 26.57 13.97
C PHE A 4 -65.64 25.28 13.92
N LYS A 5 -64.99 24.10 13.93
CA LYS A 5 -65.71 22.83 14.15
C LYS A 5 -64.89 21.66 14.71
N ALA A 6 -63.64 21.88 15.15
CA ALA A 6 -62.76 20.80 15.61
C ALA A 6 -62.41 20.85 17.11
N VAL A 7 -63.14 21.62 17.93
CA VAL A 7 -62.84 21.77 19.38
C VAL A 7 -63.88 21.07 20.28
N SER A 8 -65.02 20.61 19.76
CA SER A 8 -66.06 19.97 20.61
C SER A 8 -65.93 18.45 20.74
N SER A 9 -65.00 17.80 20.03
CA SER A 9 -64.84 16.32 20.05
C SER A 9 -63.76 15.80 21.00
N LEU A 10 -62.92 16.68 21.58
CA LEU A 10 -61.81 16.27 22.46
C LEU A 10 -62.14 16.36 23.95
N LYS A 11 -63.16 17.15 24.33
CA LYS A 11 -63.60 17.24 25.75
C LYS A 11 -64.37 16.02 26.23
N THR A 12 -65.05 15.30 25.32
CA THR A 12 -65.87 14.14 25.68
C THR A 12 -65.03 12.88 25.94
N THR A 13 -63.86 12.77 25.31
CA THR A 13 -62.95 11.61 25.47
C THR A 13 -62.03 11.74 26.69
N MET A 14 -61.62 12.96 27.07
CA MET A 14 -60.85 13.20 28.30
C MET A 14 -61.68 13.03 29.58
N CYS A 15 -63.00 13.24 29.52
CA CYS A 15 -63.90 13.06 30.67
C CYS A 15 -64.12 11.57 31.04
N GLY A 16 -64.09 10.67 30.06
CA GLY A 16 -64.22 9.22 30.29
C GLY A 16 -62.98 8.58 30.92
N TRP A 17 -61.78 9.10 30.63
CA TRP A 17 -60.53 8.61 31.24
C TRP A 17 -60.37 9.07 32.69
N THR A 18 -60.72 10.32 32.99
CA THR A 18 -60.70 10.82 34.38
C THR A 18 -61.78 10.14 35.22
N GLN A 19 -62.99 9.89 34.70
CA GLN A 19 -64.00 9.11 35.41
C GLN A 19 -63.63 7.63 35.60
N ARG A 20 -62.92 7.00 34.66
CA ARG A 20 -62.44 5.62 34.83
C ARG A 20 -61.31 5.52 35.85
N VAL A 21 -60.37 6.46 35.87
CA VAL A 21 -59.31 6.52 36.89
C VAL A 21 -59.90 6.82 38.28
N LEU A 22 -60.86 7.76 38.38
CA LEU A 22 -61.57 8.03 39.63
C LEU A 22 -62.43 6.85 40.10
N ALA A 23 -63.07 6.10 39.20
CA ALA A 23 -63.84 4.91 39.55
C ALA A 23 -62.94 3.75 40.02
N VAL A 24 -61.76 3.57 39.42
CA VAL A 24 -60.76 2.59 39.87
C VAL A 24 -60.18 2.98 41.23
N VAL A 25 -59.91 4.28 41.45
CA VAL A 25 -59.43 4.80 42.74
C VAL A 25 -60.50 4.70 43.83
N CYS A 26 -61.78 5.00 43.53
CA CYS A 26 -62.89 4.84 44.48
C CYS A 26 -63.27 3.36 44.72
N GLY A 27 -63.03 2.46 43.76
CA GLY A 27 -63.15 1.02 43.98
C GLY A 27 -62.11 0.48 44.95
N PHE A 28 -60.92 1.10 44.98
CA PHE A 28 -59.84 0.77 45.91
C PHE A 28 -60.07 1.28 47.34
N THR A 29 -60.80 2.39 47.53
CA THR A 29 -61.09 2.92 48.88
C THR A 29 -62.20 2.18 49.60
N LEU A 30 -63.00 1.37 48.90
CA LEU A 30 -64.08 0.54 49.45
C LEU A 30 -63.69 -0.93 49.69
N ALA A 31 -62.47 -1.33 49.31
CA ALA A 31 -62.00 -2.70 49.50
C ALA A 31 -61.47 -2.93 50.93
N THR A 32 -62.14 -3.79 51.70
CA THR A 32 -61.80 -4.13 53.09
C THR A 32 -60.72 -5.21 53.25
N SER A 33 -60.02 -5.60 52.16
CA SER A 33 -58.82 -6.44 52.23
C SER A 33 -57.56 -5.58 52.42
N GLY A 34 -57.40 -5.00 53.62
CA GLY A 34 -56.39 -4.00 53.97
C GLY A 34 -54.91 -4.42 53.88
N ASN A 35 -54.58 -5.59 53.31
CA ASN A 35 -53.20 -6.03 53.13
C ASN A 35 -52.65 -5.75 51.72
N VAL A 36 -53.50 -5.80 50.68
CA VAL A 36 -53.05 -5.69 49.29
C VAL A 36 -52.60 -4.27 48.95
N THR A 37 -53.31 -3.24 49.43
CA THR A 37 -52.95 -1.84 49.17
C THR A 37 -51.65 -1.43 49.88
N ILE A 38 -51.43 -1.95 51.10
CA ILE A 38 -50.19 -1.71 51.87
C ILE A 38 -49.00 -2.40 51.19
N LEU A 39 -49.16 -3.68 50.80
CA LEU A 39 -48.14 -4.42 50.06
C LEU A 39 -47.84 -3.79 48.70
N TYR A 40 -48.87 -3.34 47.98
CA TYR A 40 -48.71 -2.64 46.71
C TYR A 40 -47.94 -1.32 46.88
N GLY A 41 -48.30 -0.50 47.88
CA GLY A 41 -47.59 0.75 48.17
C GLY A 41 -46.11 0.53 48.52
N LEU A 42 -45.82 -0.52 49.30
CA LEU A 42 -44.44 -0.90 49.65
C LEU A 42 -43.64 -1.44 48.45
N CYS A 43 -44.28 -2.19 47.53
CA CYS A 43 -43.65 -2.69 46.31
C CYS A 43 -43.51 -1.61 45.22
N LEU A 44 -44.35 -0.58 45.25
CA LEU A 44 -44.32 0.50 44.25
C LEU A 44 -43.01 1.31 44.33
N VAL A 45 -42.51 1.57 45.55
CA VAL A 45 -41.25 2.29 45.78
C VAL A 45 -40.04 1.61 45.09
N PRO A 46 -39.73 0.32 45.34
CA PRO A 46 -38.61 -0.35 44.68
C PRO A 46 -38.82 -0.53 43.16
N THR A 47 -40.05 -0.65 42.68
CA THR A 47 -40.30 -0.74 41.21
C THR A 47 -40.03 0.59 40.50
N ILE A 48 -40.46 1.72 41.07
CA ILE A 48 -40.16 3.05 40.53
C ILE A 48 -38.66 3.32 40.60
N ALA A 49 -38.01 2.96 41.71
CA ALA A 49 -36.55 3.05 41.83
C ALA A 49 -35.83 2.25 40.74
N ALA A 50 -36.28 1.02 40.44
CA ALA A 50 -35.70 0.19 39.39
C ALA A 50 -35.90 0.78 37.99
N VAL A 51 -37.09 1.32 37.69
CA VAL A 51 -37.37 1.99 36.41
C VAL A 51 -36.54 3.27 36.29
N GLY A 52 -36.44 4.07 37.35
CA GLY A 52 -35.63 5.27 37.40
C GLY A 52 -34.15 5.00 37.19
N ALA A 53 -33.62 3.98 37.87
CA ALA A 53 -32.24 3.50 37.67
C ALA A 53 -31.98 3.08 36.22
N ALA A 54 -32.94 2.41 35.57
CA ALA A 54 -32.81 2.03 34.16
C ALA A 54 -32.76 3.25 33.22
N VAL A 55 -33.52 4.31 33.51
CA VAL A 55 -33.49 5.57 32.75
C VAL A 55 -32.15 6.28 32.91
N ASP A 56 -31.69 6.44 34.16
CA ASP A 56 -30.40 7.10 34.45
C ASP A 56 -29.23 6.32 33.83
N MET A 57 -29.24 4.99 33.90
CA MET A 57 -28.24 4.15 33.24
C MET A 57 -28.32 4.27 31.71
N GLY A 58 -29.53 4.41 31.16
CA GLY A 58 -29.74 4.68 29.73
C GLY A 58 -29.08 5.99 29.30
N GLN A 59 -29.20 7.05 30.10
CA GLN A 59 -28.50 8.32 29.86
C GLN A 59 -26.98 8.16 29.96
N ALA A 60 -26.48 7.44 30.97
CA ALA A 60 -25.05 7.15 31.12
C ALA A 60 -24.48 6.40 29.90
N VAL A 61 -25.22 5.43 29.33
CA VAL A 61 -24.81 4.70 28.12
C VAL A 61 -24.80 5.62 26.89
N VAL A 62 -25.75 6.54 26.75
CA VAL A 62 -25.75 7.54 25.67
C VAL A 62 -24.52 8.45 25.78
N VAL A 63 -24.20 8.93 26.98
CA VAL A 63 -22.99 9.75 27.22
C VAL A 63 -21.73 8.94 26.92
N ARG A 64 -21.65 7.67 27.35
CA ARG A 64 -20.52 6.78 27.02
C ARG A 64 -20.29 6.70 25.51
N LYS A 65 -21.35 6.46 24.74
CA LYS A 65 -21.26 6.35 23.28
C LYS A 65 -20.76 7.64 22.63
N ARG A 66 -21.23 8.79 23.10
CA ARG A 66 -20.77 10.10 22.60
C ARG A 66 -19.31 10.36 22.97
N LEU A 67 -18.92 10.00 24.20
CA LEU A 67 -17.54 10.09 24.66
C LEU A 67 -16.62 9.22 23.79
N SER A 68 -17.03 7.97 23.50
CA SER A 68 -16.31 7.09 22.57
C SER A 68 -16.15 7.72 21.18
N GLN A 69 -17.22 8.28 20.60
CA GLN A 69 -17.15 8.95 19.28
C GLN A 69 -16.19 10.15 19.27
N ALA A 70 -16.16 10.93 20.35
CA ALA A 70 -15.28 12.10 20.45
C ALA A 70 -13.80 11.70 20.58
N ILE A 71 -13.48 10.66 21.39
CA ILE A 71 -12.11 10.16 21.50
C ILE A 71 -11.65 9.43 20.23
N ASP A 72 -12.56 8.76 19.50
CA ASP A 72 -12.22 8.11 18.23
C ASP A 72 -11.83 9.16 17.17
N ALA A 73 -12.58 10.27 17.10
CA ALA A 73 -12.24 11.39 16.22
C ALA A 73 -10.89 12.04 16.59
N ALA A 74 -10.63 12.21 17.89
CA ALA A 74 -9.33 12.69 18.38
C ALA A 74 -8.19 11.70 18.08
N GLY A 75 -8.44 10.41 18.29
CA GLY A 75 -7.49 9.34 18.01
C GLY A 75 -7.11 9.27 16.54
N LEU A 76 -8.08 9.41 15.63
CA LEU A 76 -7.83 9.46 14.19
C LEU A 76 -6.95 10.66 13.81
N ALA A 77 -7.20 11.84 14.37
CA ALA A 77 -6.42 13.05 14.11
C ALA A 77 -4.96 12.95 14.61
N ILE A 78 -4.75 12.24 15.72
CA ILE A 78 -3.42 11.93 16.26
C ILE A 78 -2.73 10.86 15.42
N GLY A 79 -3.47 9.84 14.96
CA GLY A 79 -2.96 8.77 14.11
C GLY A 79 -2.52 9.26 12.73
N ALA A 80 -3.21 10.26 12.16
CA ALA A 80 -2.92 10.81 10.85
C ALA A 80 -1.66 11.69 10.78
N THR A 81 -1.06 12.07 11.92
CA THR A 81 0.12 12.94 11.95
C THR A 81 1.28 12.29 12.69
N PRO A 82 2.32 11.86 11.94
CA PRO A 82 3.51 11.28 12.54
C PRO A 82 4.38 12.35 13.20
N GLY A 83 5.27 11.93 14.10
CA GLY A 83 6.33 12.79 14.64
C GLY A 83 5.93 13.76 15.75
N LEU A 84 4.69 13.70 16.26
CA LEU A 84 4.25 14.55 17.37
C LEU A 84 4.91 14.14 18.69
N THR A 85 5.33 15.11 19.51
CA THR A 85 5.78 14.89 20.89
C THR A 85 4.59 14.55 21.81
N ALA A 86 4.86 14.08 23.03
CA ALA A 86 3.81 13.75 24.00
C ALA A 86 2.91 14.96 24.32
N GLU A 87 3.50 16.16 24.39
CA GLU A 87 2.80 17.41 24.63
C GLU A 87 1.90 17.79 23.45
N GLU A 88 2.42 17.68 22.22
CA GLU A 88 1.66 17.98 20.99
C GLU A 88 0.50 17.00 20.77
N ILE A 89 0.69 15.72 21.17
CA ILE A 89 -0.37 14.70 21.16
C ILE A 89 -1.50 15.13 22.09
N GLN A 90 -1.19 15.56 23.32
CA GLN A 90 -2.19 15.99 24.30
C GLN A 90 -2.95 17.25 23.84
N GLU A 91 -2.24 18.25 23.34
CA GLU A 91 -2.86 19.49 22.85
C GLU A 91 -3.79 19.23 21.66
N ARG A 92 -3.32 18.43 20.69
CA ARG A 92 -4.13 18.07 19.54
C ARG A 92 -5.31 17.17 19.91
N ALA A 93 -5.12 16.23 20.84
CA ALA A 93 -6.21 15.42 21.38
C ALA A 93 -7.33 16.32 21.95
N GLN A 94 -6.96 17.33 22.74
CA GLN A 94 -7.91 18.27 23.34
C GLN A 94 -8.64 19.11 22.28
N LEU A 95 -7.95 19.57 21.25
CA LEU A 95 -8.56 20.32 20.15
C LEU A 95 -9.64 19.50 19.43
N PHE A 96 -9.33 18.28 19.02
CA PHE A 96 -10.29 17.43 18.31
C PHE A 96 -11.38 16.89 19.23
N PHE A 97 -11.06 16.62 20.49
CA PHE A 97 -12.05 16.17 21.47
C PHE A 97 -13.08 17.27 21.77
N SER A 98 -12.64 18.51 22.04
CA SER A 98 -13.55 19.63 22.34
C SER A 98 -14.44 20.02 21.15
N ALA A 99 -13.96 19.84 19.92
CA ALA A 99 -14.77 20.03 18.71
C ALA A 99 -15.88 18.98 18.57
N ASN A 100 -15.65 17.75 19.02
CA ASN A 100 -16.61 16.64 18.93
C ASN A 100 -17.44 16.43 20.21
N TYR A 101 -17.08 17.10 21.30
CA TYR A 101 -17.78 17.06 22.59
C TYR A 101 -17.98 18.49 23.15
N PRO A 102 -18.92 19.27 22.58
CA PRO A 102 -19.16 20.66 23.00
C PRO A 102 -19.79 20.71 24.41
N ALA A 103 -19.48 21.73 25.21
CA ALA A 103 -19.98 21.88 26.58
C ALA A 103 -21.52 21.99 26.71
N THR A 104 -22.24 22.20 25.61
CA THR A 104 -23.71 22.20 25.55
C THR A 104 -24.31 20.79 25.48
N ALA A 105 -23.46 19.77 25.39
CA ALA A 105 -23.80 18.36 25.39
C ALA A 105 -24.21 17.84 26.78
N LEU A 106 -25.10 16.84 26.82
CA LEU A 106 -25.30 16.03 28.03
C LEU A 106 -24.00 15.36 28.49
N GLY A 107 -23.66 15.53 29.78
CA GLY A 107 -22.51 14.94 30.47
C GLY A 107 -21.32 15.91 30.57
N ASP A 108 -20.93 16.28 31.80
CA ASP A 108 -19.81 17.18 32.04
C ASP A 108 -18.48 16.46 31.87
N THR A 109 -17.59 17.00 31.04
CA THR A 109 -16.26 16.43 30.85
C THR A 109 -15.42 16.59 32.11
N LEU A 110 -14.87 15.48 32.62
CA LEU A 110 -13.97 15.47 33.77
C LEU A 110 -12.50 15.61 33.33
N SER A 111 -12.08 14.82 32.34
CA SER A 111 -10.68 14.81 31.89
C SER A 111 -10.50 14.12 30.53
N LEU A 112 -9.42 14.50 29.84
CA LEU A 112 -8.85 13.80 28.69
C LEU A 112 -7.35 13.64 28.94
N ILE A 113 -6.87 12.39 28.95
CA ILE A 113 -5.47 12.06 29.17
C ILE A 113 -4.98 11.26 27.96
N ALA A 114 -3.93 11.73 27.31
CA ALA A 114 -3.18 11.00 26.31
C ALA A 114 -1.88 10.47 26.93
N THR A 115 -1.68 9.15 26.84
CA THR A 115 -0.41 8.51 27.21
C THR A 115 0.19 7.85 25.97
N GLN A 116 1.51 7.93 25.85
CA GLN A 116 2.25 7.30 24.76
C GLN A 116 3.19 6.23 25.32
N SER A 117 3.11 5.03 24.74
CA SER A 117 4.04 3.92 25.00
C SER A 117 4.51 3.36 23.66
N GLY A 118 5.71 3.75 23.24
CA GLY A 118 6.24 3.41 21.91
C GLY A 118 5.35 3.94 20.76
N ASN A 119 4.85 3.01 19.93
CA ASN A 119 3.95 3.31 18.80
C ASN A 119 2.47 3.34 19.20
N ILE A 120 2.14 3.05 20.46
CA ILE A 120 0.76 3.00 20.95
C ILE A 120 0.48 4.30 21.70
N VAL A 121 -0.56 5.02 21.26
CA VAL A 121 -1.11 6.18 21.97
C VAL A 121 -2.46 5.75 22.56
N THR A 122 -2.62 5.89 23.87
CA THR A 122 -3.88 5.61 24.55
C THR A 122 -4.54 6.92 24.96
N LEU A 123 -5.78 7.14 24.51
CA LEU A 123 -6.63 8.25 24.96
C LEU A 123 -7.64 7.73 25.97
N THR A 124 -7.66 8.32 27.15
CA THR A 124 -8.68 8.06 28.17
C THR A 124 -9.47 9.34 28.38
N ALA A 125 -10.79 9.27 28.18
CA ALA A 125 -11.69 10.36 28.51
C ALA A 125 -12.71 9.91 29.57
N SER A 126 -13.08 10.86 30.43
CA SER A 126 -14.06 10.66 31.50
C SER A 126 -15.10 11.78 31.49
N ALA A 127 -16.35 11.43 31.71
CA ALA A 127 -17.46 12.37 31.85
C ALA A 127 -18.38 11.95 33.01
N SER A 128 -19.00 12.93 33.67
CA SER A 128 -19.96 12.70 34.75
C SER A 128 -21.37 12.96 34.27
N VAL A 129 -22.31 12.10 34.66
CA VAL A 129 -23.73 12.20 34.32
C VAL A 129 -24.53 12.38 35.60
N ASP A 130 -25.23 13.50 35.70
CA ASP A 130 -26.16 13.75 36.81
C ASP A 130 -27.35 12.79 36.67
N THR A 131 -27.73 12.13 37.77
CA THR A 131 -28.85 11.19 37.77
C THR A 131 -30.09 11.84 38.39
N ALA A 132 -31.26 11.59 37.79
CA ALA A 132 -32.51 12.19 38.26
C ALA A 132 -33.21 11.32 39.31
N PHE A 133 -33.20 10.00 39.11
CA PHE A 133 -33.94 9.05 39.96
C PHE A 133 -33.03 8.38 40.99
N LEU A 134 -31.81 8.02 40.60
CA LEU A 134 -30.79 7.52 41.52
C LEU A 134 -30.34 8.59 42.52
N GLY A 135 -30.43 9.88 42.14
CA GLY A 135 -30.20 11.01 43.05
C GLY A 135 -31.15 11.01 44.26
N ILE A 136 -32.40 10.56 44.08
CA ILE A 136 -33.37 10.41 45.19
C ILE A 136 -32.91 9.34 46.20
N LEU A 137 -32.09 8.38 45.75
CA LEU A 137 -31.50 7.31 46.56
C LEU A 137 -30.08 7.64 47.06
N GLY A 138 -29.61 8.88 46.84
CA GLY A 138 -28.31 9.37 47.32
C GLY A 138 -27.13 9.16 46.37
N ILE A 139 -27.36 8.65 45.15
CA ILE A 139 -26.32 8.57 44.11
C ILE A 139 -26.58 9.72 43.15
N GLU A 140 -25.92 10.86 43.34
CA GLU A 140 -26.24 12.06 42.54
C GLU A 140 -25.61 12.01 41.14
N LYS A 141 -24.46 11.35 40.98
CA LYS A 141 -23.70 11.31 39.72
C LYS A 141 -23.19 9.91 39.40
N VAL A 142 -23.10 9.61 38.11
CA VAL A 142 -22.47 8.40 37.57
C VAL A 142 -21.36 8.82 36.62
N ASP A 143 -20.14 8.39 36.94
CA ASP A 143 -18.98 8.64 36.09
C ASP A 143 -18.86 7.57 35.01
N VAL A 144 -18.54 8.01 33.81
CA VAL A 144 -18.45 7.20 32.61
C VAL A 144 -17.10 7.45 31.97
N SER A 145 -16.36 6.37 31.69
CA SER A 145 -15.08 6.43 31.00
C SER A 145 -15.11 5.67 29.68
N SER A 146 -14.29 6.16 28.73
CA SER A 146 -14.02 5.51 27.46
C SER A 146 -12.53 5.59 27.15
N VAL A 147 -12.01 4.51 26.58
CA VAL A 147 -10.61 4.37 26.20
C VAL A 147 -10.53 4.08 24.71
N ALA A 148 -9.62 4.75 24.02
CA ALA A 148 -9.29 4.49 22.62
C ALA A 148 -7.77 4.26 22.51
N GLU A 149 -7.39 3.20 21.81
CA GLU A 149 -5.99 2.86 21.56
C GLU A 149 -5.69 3.09 20.08
N ILE A 150 -4.62 3.85 19.82
CA ILE A 150 -4.17 4.21 18.48
C ILE A 150 -2.79 3.58 18.27
N VAL A 151 -2.72 2.61 17.37
CA VAL A 151 -1.47 2.00 16.94
C VAL A 151 -0.95 2.75 15.72
N ARG A 152 0.17 3.46 15.88
CA ARG A 152 0.87 4.13 14.77
C ARG A 152 1.75 3.11 14.04
N GLU A 153 1.18 2.40 13.06
CA GLU A 153 1.99 1.69 12.07
C GLU A 153 2.59 2.70 11.08
N THR A 154 3.85 3.07 11.29
CA THR A 154 4.65 3.60 10.18
C THR A 154 4.94 2.44 9.24
N ARG A 155 4.04 2.22 8.28
CA ARG A 155 4.26 1.31 7.16
C ARG A 155 5.50 1.77 6.40
N GLY A 156 6.42 0.85 6.13
CA GLY A 156 7.58 1.16 5.32
C GLY A 156 7.16 1.61 3.92
N LEU A 157 7.98 2.45 3.29
CA LEU A 157 7.81 2.89 1.91
C LEU A 157 8.83 2.15 1.04
N GLU A 158 8.35 1.45 0.02
CA GLU A 158 9.18 0.80 -1.00
C GLU A 158 8.87 1.46 -2.35
N VAL A 159 9.91 1.93 -3.05
CA VAL A 159 9.78 2.64 -4.32
C VAL A 159 10.66 1.97 -5.38
N ALA A 160 10.07 1.45 -6.45
CA ALA A 160 10.82 1.01 -7.62
C ALA A 160 10.69 2.05 -8.74
N MET A 161 11.81 2.38 -9.36
CA MET A 161 11.90 3.41 -10.38
C MET A 161 12.34 2.78 -11.69
N ALA A 162 11.40 2.63 -12.62
CA ALA A 162 11.67 2.22 -13.98
C ALA A 162 12.10 3.45 -14.81
N LEU A 163 13.37 3.51 -15.19
CA LEU A 163 13.99 4.68 -15.80
C LEU A 163 14.36 4.40 -17.25
N ASP A 164 13.85 5.24 -18.15
CA ASP A 164 14.19 5.17 -19.58
C ASP A 164 15.65 5.62 -19.77
N ASN A 165 16.48 4.68 -20.20
CA ASN A 165 17.89 4.88 -20.51
C ASN A 165 18.13 4.68 -22.01
N THR A 166 17.14 4.96 -22.85
CA THR A 166 17.23 4.71 -24.30
C THR A 166 18.16 5.70 -24.99
N GLY A 167 18.63 5.39 -26.20
CA GLY A 167 19.51 6.29 -26.97
C GLY A 167 18.95 7.71 -27.13
N SER A 168 17.63 7.85 -27.27
CA SER A 168 16.94 9.15 -27.40
C SER A 168 17.07 10.06 -26.17
N MET A 169 17.41 9.48 -25.01
CA MET A 169 17.65 10.22 -23.77
C MET A 169 19.01 10.93 -23.77
N ALA A 170 19.88 10.62 -24.73
CA ALA A 170 21.14 11.34 -24.93
C ALA A 170 20.91 12.75 -25.52
N ASP A 171 19.79 12.94 -26.20
CA ASP A 171 19.44 14.19 -26.86
C ASP A 171 18.90 15.23 -25.87
N ASP A 172 19.11 16.51 -26.19
CA ASP A 172 18.56 17.67 -25.48
C ASP A 172 18.82 17.70 -23.95
N GLY A 173 19.84 16.97 -23.48
CA GLY A 173 20.16 16.88 -22.05
C GLY A 173 19.14 16.10 -21.21
N LYS A 174 18.26 15.30 -21.83
CA LYS A 174 17.18 14.56 -21.15
C LYS A 174 17.69 13.64 -20.05
N ILE A 175 18.74 12.86 -20.30
CA ILE A 175 19.35 12.01 -19.27
C ILE A 175 19.94 12.83 -18.11
N GLY A 176 20.46 14.03 -18.39
CA GLY A 176 20.93 14.96 -17.37
C GLY A 176 19.79 15.44 -16.48
N ALA A 177 18.68 15.88 -17.09
CA ALA A 177 17.48 16.29 -16.36
C ALA A 177 16.90 15.14 -15.52
N LEU A 178 16.87 13.92 -16.07
CA LEU A 178 16.46 12.73 -15.32
C LEU A 178 17.35 12.51 -14.10
N LYS A 179 18.67 12.55 -14.26
CA LYS A 179 19.61 12.41 -13.13
C LYS A 179 19.39 13.46 -12.04
N THR A 180 19.14 14.71 -12.41
CA THR A 180 18.82 15.79 -11.46
C THR A 180 17.52 15.50 -10.72
N ALA A 181 16.43 15.22 -11.43
CA ALA A 181 15.13 14.93 -10.82
C ALA A 181 15.18 13.72 -9.87
N MET A 182 15.94 12.70 -10.24
CA MET A 182 16.16 11.51 -9.42
C MET A 182 16.98 11.81 -8.16
N THR A 183 18.02 12.65 -8.29
CA THR A 183 18.83 13.12 -7.16
C THR A 183 17.98 13.91 -6.17
N ASP A 184 17.09 14.78 -6.68
CA ASP A 184 16.17 15.56 -5.87
C ASP A 184 15.16 14.66 -5.15
N LEU A 185 14.55 13.70 -5.86
CA LEU A 185 13.62 12.73 -5.28
C LEU A 185 14.28 11.91 -4.15
N ILE A 186 15.48 11.37 -4.39
CA ILE A 186 16.23 10.61 -3.37
C ILE A 186 16.53 11.52 -2.17
N THR A 187 16.94 12.77 -2.42
CA THR A 187 17.26 13.72 -1.34
C THR A 187 16.03 14.06 -0.51
N ILE A 188 14.88 14.28 -1.14
CA ILE A 188 13.61 14.57 -0.46
C ILE A 188 13.13 13.38 0.38
N LEU A 189 13.10 12.18 -0.20
CA LEU A 189 12.58 10.99 0.49
C LEU A 189 13.48 10.55 1.65
N PHE A 190 14.80 10.64 1.49
CA PHE A 190 15.73 10.25 2.55
C PHE A 190 15.95 11.34 3.61
N GLY A 191 15.69 12.61 3.27
CA GLY A 191 15.99 13.75 4.13
C GLY A 191 17.45 13.74 4.59
N ASP A 192 17.66 13.94 5.89
CA ASP A 192 18.98 13.92 6.53
C ASP A 192 19.49 12.49 6.84
N SER A 193 18.65 11.46 6.66
CA SER A 193 19.02 10.08 6.96
C SER A 193 19.85 9.46 5.83
N ALA A 194 21.01 8.89 6.19
CA ALA A 194 21.83 8.14 5.24
C ALA A 194 21.26 6.76 4.92
N ASN A 195 20.66 6.09 5.92
CA ASN A 195 20.11 4.74 5.77
C ASN A 195 18.80 4.54 6.59
N PRO A 196 17.67 5.13 6.17
CA PRO A 196 16.39 4.98 6.85
C PRO A 196 15.91 3.52 6.87
N GLU A 197 15.53 2.99 8.02
CA GLU A 197 15.10 1.58 8.15
C GLU A 197 13.79 1.27 7.41
N LYS A 198 12.91 2.27 7.28
CA LYS A 198 11.56 2.12 6.74
C LYS A 198 11.40 2.62 5.30
N LEU A 199 12.49 2.95 4.63
CA LEU A 199 12.46 3.40 3.23
C LEU A 199 13.45 2.56 2.43
N LYS A 200 12.97 1.92 1.38
CA LYS A 200 13.82 1.26 0.39
C LYS A 200 13.48 1.78 -1.01
N MET A 201 14.50 1.94 -1.83
CA MET A 201 14.33 2.29 -3.24
C MET A 201 15.13 1.34 -4.13
N GLY A 202 14.57 1.03 -5.30
CA GLY A 202 15.18 0.20 -6.33
C GLY A 202 15.17 0.93 -7.67
N ILE A 203 16.17 0.68 -8.50
CA ILE A 203 16.35 1.39 -9.77
C ILE A 203 16.46 0.37 -10.90
N VAL A 204 15.56 0.50 -11.88
CA VAL A 204 15.46 -0.34 -13.07
C VAL A 204 15.73 0.53 -14.29
N PRO A 205 16.99 0.70 -14.73
CA PRO A 205 17.24 1.30 -16.02
C PRO A 205 16.82 0.32 -17.12
N PHE A 206 16.06 0.81 -18.10
CA PHE A 206 15.59 0.01 -19.23
C PHE A 206 15.86 0.68 -20.57
N SER A 207 15.98 -0.15 -21.59
CA SER A 207 15.99 0.21 -23.00
C SER A 207 15.07 -0.78 -23.72
N GLU A 208 15.58 -1.50 -24.71
CA GLU A 208 14.95 -2.69 -25.29
C GLU A 208 15.09 -3.90 -24.37
N THR A 209 16.09 -3.85 -23.48
CA THR A 209 16.39 -4.87 -22.48
C THR A 209 16.54 -4.23 -21.09
N VAL A 210 16.71 -5.09 -20.09
CA VAL A 210 17.26 -4.71 -18.78
C VAL A 210 18.50 -5.54 -18.50
N ARG A 211 19.39 -5.02 -17.65
CA ARG A 211 20.62 -5.70 -17.30
C ARG A 211 20.57 -6.27 -15.88
N LEU A 212 21.04 -7.50 -15.72
CA LEU A 212 21.19 -8.18 -14.42
C LEU A 212 22.66 -8.36 -14.06
N ASN A 213 22.93 -8.60 -12.79
CA ASN A 213 24.24 -9.11 -12.38
C ASN A 213 24.40 -10.54 -12.92
N THR A 214 25.35 -10.76 -13.82
CA THR A 214 25.54 -12.03 -14.54
C THR A 214 25.78 -13.20 -13.58
N THR A 215 26.65 -13.03 -12.59
CA THR A 215 26.98 -14.06 -11.60
C THR A 215 25.76 -14.46 -10.80
N SER A 216 25.06 -13.48 -10.22
CA SER A 216 23.85 -13.76 -9.41
C SER A 216 22.74 -14.37 -10.26
N ALA A 217 22.50 -13.84 -11.46
CA ALA A 217 21.42 -14.32 -12.32
C ALA A 217 21.61 -15.77 -12.78
N ILE A 218 22.84 -16.16 -13.10
CA ILE A 218 23.16 -17.55 -13.46
C ILE A 218 23.07 -18.46 -12.24
N ASN A 219 23.69 -18.08 -11.12
CA ASN A 219 23.75 -18.92 -9.91
C ASN A 219 22.37 -19.18 -9.30
N ASN A 220 21.46 -18.21 -9.41
CA ASN A 220 20.09 -18.35 -8.91
C ASN A 220 19.15 -19.00 -9.94
N GLY A 221 19.64 -19.42 -11.11
CA GLY A 221 18.83 -20.17 -12.09
C GLY A 221 17.74 -19.34 -12.79
N TRP A 222 17.88 -18.01 -12.82
CA TRP A 222 16.94 -17.09 -13.46
C TRP A 222 17.03 -17.14 -14.98
N ILE A 223 18.21 -17.49 -15.48
CA ILE A 223 18.57 -17.45 -16.89
C ILE A 223 18.35 -18.81 -17.55
N ASP A 224 17.80 -18.82 -18.77
CA ASP A 224 17.77 -20.00 -19.61
C ASP A 224 19.16 -20.26 -20.21
N THR A 225 20.00 -20.96 -19.45
CA THR A 225 21.39 -21.22 -19.85
C THR A 225 21.54 -22.28 -20.92
N ASP A 226 20.53 -23.15 -21.06
CA ASP A 226 20.56 -24.34 -21.90
C ASP A 226 19.76 -24.17 -23.20
N GLY A 227 19.10 -23.02 -23.39
CA GLY A 227 18.31 -22.74 -24.58
C GLY A 227 17.05 -23.61 -24.66
N THR A 228 16.47 -23.90 -23.50
CA THR A 228 15.30 -24.80 -23.33
C THR A 228 13.97 -24.06 -23.37
N ALA A 229 13.97 -22.73 -23.22
CA ALA A 229 12.78 -21.93 -23.44
C ALA A 229 12.36 -22.01 -24.93
N PRO A 230 11.06 -22.07 -25.27
CA PRO A 230 10.59 -22.29 -26.64
C PRO A 230 11.14 -21.28 -27.67
N TRP A 231 11.48 -20.07 -27.25
CA TRP A 231 11.97 -18.98 -28.10
C TRP A 231 13.49 -18.79 -28.10
N ALA A 232 14.23 -19.46 -27.22
CA ALA A 232 15.66 -19.22 -27.02
C ALA A 232 16.54 -19.50 -28.27
N GLN A 233 16.00 -20.27 -29.22
CA GLN A 233 16.68 -20.69 -30.44
C GLN A 233 16.15 -19.98 -31.70
N LEU A 234 15.16 -19.09 -31.60
CA LEU A 234 14.53 -18.47 -32.78
C LEU A 234 15.52 -17.65 -33.62
N ASN A 235 16.44 -16.96 -32.95
CA ASN A 235 17.44 -16.12 -33.61
C ASN A 235 18.64 -16.90 -34.19
N PHE A 236 18.66 -18.22 -34.05
CA PHE A 236 19.82 -19.05 -34.37
C PHE A 236 19.43 -20.34 -35.08
N ASP A 237 20.34 -20.88 -35.88
CA ASP A 237 20.22 -22.17 -36.56
C ASP A 237 20.94 -23.29 -35.78
N ASN A 238 20.89 -24.52 -36.29
CA ASN A 238 21.64 -25.67 -35.76
C ASN A 238 21.43 -25.95 -34.26
N GLY A 239 20.23 -25.65 -33.74
CA GLY A 239 19.88 -25.86 -32.33
C GLY A 239 20.68 -24.99 -31.36
N LYS A 240 21.23 -23.86 -31.83
CA LYS A 240 21.96 -22.91 -30.99
C LYS A 240 21.01 -21.94 -30.29
N HIS A 241 21.48 -21.41 -29.18
CA HIS A 241 20.90 -20.31 -28.40
C HIS A 241 21.97 -19.29 -28.02
N ALA A 242 21.57 -18.13 -27.51
CA ALA A 242 22.45 -16.99 -27.22
C ALA A 242 23.74 -17.38 -26.46
N LEU A 243 23.66 -18.11 -25.34
CA LEU A 243 24.85 -18.48 -24.57
C LEU A 243 25.74 -19.50 -25.28
N SER A 244 25.17 -20.44 -26.05
CA SER A 244 25.99 -21.35 -26.86
C SER A 244 26.75 -20.63 -27.98
N VAL A 245 26.17 -19.55 -28.52
CA VAL A 245 26.85 -18.70 -29.51
C VAL A 245 27.95 -17.90 -28.85
N TRP A 246 27.70 -17.27 -27.69
CA TRP A 246 28.74 -16.61 -26.89
C TRP A 246 29.89 -17.56 -26.57
N ALA A 247 29.60 -18.81 -26.17
CA ALA A 247 30.61 -19.81 -25.88
C ALA A 247 31.45 -20.24 -27.10
N SER A 248 30.93 -20.03 -28.32
CA SER A 248 31.66 -20.29 -29.56
C SER A 248 32.56 -19.13 -30.01
N MET A 249 32.40 -17.94 -29.41
CA MET A 249 33.17 -16.74 -29.72
C MET A 249 34.46 -16.66 -28.88
N ASN A 250 35.46 -15.92 -29.38
CA ASN A 250 36.73 -15.70 -28.68
C ASN A 250 36.69 -14.42 -27.85
N GLN A 251 37.09 -14.47 -26.58
CA GLN A 251 37.21 -13.30 -25.68
C GLN A 251 35.96 -12.40 -25.66
N SER A 252 34.78 -13.02 -25.75
CA SER A 252 33.50 -12.34 -25.85
C SER A 252 32.53 -13.06 -24.91
N SER A 253 31.76 -12.31 -24.12
CA SER A 253 30.83 -12.87 -23.14
C SER A 253 29.58 -12.01 -23.03
N TRP A 254 28.47 -12.64 -22.66
CA TRP A 254 27.22 -11.97 -22.34
C TRP A 254 27.37 -10.94 -21.21
N SER A 255 26.89 -9.71 -21.42
CA SER A 255 27.02 -8.60 -20.47
C SER A 255 25.95 -8.55 -19.37
N GLY A 256 24.94 -9.43 -19.44
CA GLY A 256 23.88 -9.54 -18.42
C GLY A 256 22.51 -9.05 -18.84
N CYS A 257 22.31 -8.59 -20.08
CA CYS A 257 20.99 -8.15 -20.52
C CYS A 257 20.07 -9.30 -20.88
N VAL A 258 18.80 -9.14 -20.57
CA VAL A 258 17.78 -10.15 -20.83
C VAL A 258 16.67 -9.59 -21.71
N GLU A 259 16.14 -10.47 -22.55
CA GLU A 259 14.96 -10.18 -23.35
C GLU A 259 13.69 -10.23 -22.48
N ALA A 260 12.63 -9.60 -22.96
CA ALA A 260 11.30 -9.76 -22.38
C ALA A 260 10.86 -11.23 -22.52
N ARG A 261 10.13 -11.74 -21.53
CA ARG A 261 9.57 -13.10 -21.56
C ARG A 261 8.41 -13.17 -22.55
N ALA A 262 8.32 -14.25 -23.31
CA ALA A 262 7.22 -14.44 -24.27
C ALA A 262 5.99 -15.08 -23.60
N GLU A 263 4.94 -15.32 -24.42
CA GLU A 263 3.72 -16.05 -24.03
C GLU A 263 2.96 -15.49 -22.82
N GLY A 264 3.01 -14.16 -22.63
CA GLY A 264 2.34 -13.48 -21.52
C GLY A 264 3.08 -13.58 -20.18
N HIS A 265 4.21 -14.29 -20.11
CA HIS A 265 5.02 -14.34 -18.89
C HIS A 265 5.68 -13.01 -18.55
N GLU A 266 5.76 -12.05 -19.49
CA GLU A 266 6.20 -10.69 -19.19
C GLU A 266 5.20 -9.93 -18.31
N GLU A 267 3.90 -10.22 -18.47
CA GLU A 267 2.80 -9.59 -17.73
C GLU A 267 2.56 -10.24 -16.36
N LEU A 268 3.27 -11.33 -16.07
CA LEU A 268 3.13 -12.09 -14.84
C LEU A 268 4.40 -12.01 -13.99
N ASP A 269 4.19 -12.04 -12.68
CA ASP A 269 5.25 -12.12 -11.68
C ASP A 269 5.57 -13.58 -11.34
N THR A 270 5.66 -14.43 -12.37
CA THR A 270 5.95 -15.86 -12.18
C THR A 270 7.44 -16.05 -11.93
N PRO A 271 7.87 -16.73 -10.85
CA PRO A 271 9.28 -17.02 -10.62
C PRO A 271 9.90 -17.87 -11.74
N PRO A 272 11.19 -17.68 -12.04
CA PRO A 272 11.91 -18.55 -12.97
C PRO A 272 11.97 -19.98 -12.43
N SER A 273 11.75 -20.98 -13.29
CA SER A 273 11.70 -22.38 -12.89
C SER A 273 12.44 -23.29 -13.85
N ALA A 274 13.15 -24.28 -13.32
CA ALA A 274 13.75 -25.35 -14.11
C ALA A 274 12.70 -26.29 -14.73
N SER A 275 11.56 -26.49 -14.06
CA SER A 275 10.48 -27.35 -14.55
C SER A 275 9.62 -26.68 -15.62
N ASN A 276 9.69 -25.35 -15.73
CA ASN A 276 9.03 -24.58 -16.77
C ASN A 276 10.00 -23.55 -17.36
N PRO A 277 10.84 -23.95 -18.33
CA PRO A 277 11.84 -23.06 -18.92
C PRO A 277 11.28 -21.78 -19.56
N ALA A 278 10.00 -21.76 -19.95
CA ALA A 278 9.34 -20.56 -20.46
C ALA A 278 9.27 -19.42 -19.43
N THR A 279 9.41 -19.72 -18.13
CA THR A 279 9.48 -18.69 -17.08
C THR A 279 10.89 -18.18 -16.84
N ARG A 280 11.93 -18.71 -17.49
CA ARG A 280 13.29 -18.17 -17.39
C ARG A 280 13.52 -17.04 -18.39
N TRP A 281 14.45 -16.15 -18.07
CA TRP A 281 14.84 -15.09 -19.00
C TRP A 281 15.87 -15.59 -20.00
N VAL A 282 15.65 -15.26 -21.27
CA VAL A 282 16.59 -15.54 -22.35
C VAL A 282 17.67 -14.46 -22.38
N PRO A 283 18.95 -14.85 -22.39
CA PRO A 283 20.06 -13.92 -22.56
C PRO A 283 19.97 -13.17 -23.89
N PHE A 284 20.02 -11.85 -23.79
CA PHE A 284 20.06 -10.99 -24.96
C PHE A 284 21.31 -11.27 -25.80
N PHE A 285 21.10 -11.30 -27.11
CA PHE A 285 22.15 -11.33 -28.11
C PHE A 285 21.68 -10.53 -29.31
N ASN A 286 22.36 -9.42 -29.60
CA ASN A 286 22.07 -8.61 -30.78
C ASN A 286 22.67 -9.26 -32.04
N PRO A 287 21.86 -9.86 -32.95
CA PRO A 287 22.38 -10.59 -34.09
C PRO A 287 22.97 -9.65 -35.15
N GLU A 288 23.94 -10.16 -35.90
CA GLU A 288 24.48 -9.53 -37.10
C GLU A 288 23.42 -9.41 -38.20
N GLU A 289 23.30 -8.21 -38.77
CA GLU A 289 22.40 -7.90 -39.89
C GLU A 289 22.97 -8.39 -41.23
N PRO A 290 22.12 -8.72 -42.23
CA PRO A 290 22.59 -9.27 -43.51
C PRO A 290 23.37 -8.29 -44.38
N ASP A 291 24.32 -8.80 -45.15
CA ASP A 291 25.20 -8.00 -46.02
C ASP A 291 24.51 -7.41 -47.28
N ASN A 292 23.32 -7.92 -47.65
CA ASN A 292 22.71 -7.67 -48.96
C ASN A 292 21.56 -6.62 -48.91
N PRO A 293 21.40 -5.75 -49.93
CA PRO A 293 20.31 -4.77 -50.00
C PRO A 293 18.89 -5.39 -49.89
N PRO A 294 17.91 -4.66 -49.33
CA PRO A 294 17.99 -3.24 -48.94
C PRO A 294 18.71 -2.97 -47.61
N TYR A 295 19.24 -4.01 -46.95
CA TYR A 295 19.77 -3.93 -45.58
C TYR A 295 21.27 -3.59 -45.49
N SER A 296 21.96 -3.48 -46.63
CA SER A 296 23.40 -3.14 -46.71
C SER A 296 23.75 -1.72 -46.21
N GLY A 297 22.76 -0.92 -45.81
CA GLY A 297 22.93 0.42 -45.24
C GLY A 297 22.63 0.53 -43.73
N TYR A 298 22.26 -0.57 -43.06
CA TYR A 298 22.08 -0.56 -41.60
C TYR A 298 23.43 -0.66 -40.89
N SER A 299 23.49 -0.05 -39.71
CA SER A 299 24.73 0.21 -38.97
C SER A 299 25.36 -1.02 -38.30
N ARG A 300 24.69 -2.19 -38.34
CA ARG A 300 25.11 -3.39 -37.60
C ARG A 300 25.63 -4.52 -38.50
N ASN A 301 26.24 -4.17 -39.63
CA ASN A 301 27.04 -5.08 -40.44
C ASN A 301 28.52 -5.07 -39.97
N TRP A 302 28.98 -6.15 -39.35
CA TRP A 302 30.33 -6.31 -38.83
C TRP A 302 30.97 -7.69 -39.00
N THR A 303 30.24 -8.68 -39.50
CA THR A 303 30.85 -9.95 -39.89
C THR A 303 30.14 -10.52 -41.10
N SER A 304 30.91 -11.13 -42.00
CA SER A 304 30.32 -11.75 -43.20
C SER A 304 29.23 -12.75 -42.82
N ASP A 305 28.13 -12.73 -43.57
CA ASP A 305 26.99 -13.63 -43.40
C ASP A 305 27.39 -15.11 -43.31
N GLY A 306 28.51 -15.51 -43.92
CA GLY A 306 29.05 -16.86 -43.87
C GLY A 306 28.25 -17.91 -44.66
N VAL A 307 27.07 -17.54 -45.16
CA VAL A 307 26.19 -18.36 -46.00
C VAL A 307 25.55 -17.52 -47.09
N THR A 308 25.07 -18.19 -48.15
CA THR A 308 24.19 -17.59 -49.16
C THR A 308 22.76 -18.07 -48.90
N GLY A 309 21.78 -17.26 -49.29
CA GLY A 309 20.37 -17.57 -49.06
C GLY A 309 19.53 -16.33 -48.83
N ASP A 310 18.29 -16.54 -48.37
CA ASP A 310 17.40 -15.48 -47.94
C ASP A 310 17.88 -14.78 -46.66
N GLN A 311 17.19 -13.71 -46.29
CA GLN A 311 17.51 -12.91 -45.10
C GLN A 311 17.48 -13.73 -43.81
N ASN A 312 16.48 -14.59 -43.63
CA ASN A 312 16.32 -15.35 -42.40
C ASN A 312 17.47 -16.37 -42.22
N THR A 313 17.89 -17.00 -43.32
CA THR A 313 19.03 -17.92 -43.36
C THR A 313 20.32 -17.22 -42.93
N ARG A 314 20.55 -16.00 -43.41
CA ARG A 314 21.73 -15.19 -43.07
C ARG A 314 21.70 -14.69 -41.62
N LEU A 315 20.56 -14.20 -41.15
CA LEU A 315 20.37 -13.72 -39.78
C LEU A 315 20.65 -14.83 -38.76
N ARG A 316 20.05 -16.01 -38.99
CA ARG A 316 20.11 -17.14 -38.06
C ARG A 316 21.40 -17.94 -38.12
N ASN A 317 22.25 -17.75 -39.14
CA ASN A 317 23.49 -18.51 -39.27
C ASN A 317 24.42 -18.27 -38.06
N SER A 318 24.51 -19.24 -37.17
CA SER A 318 25.30 -19.14 -35.94
C SER A 318 26.79 -19.32 -36.20
N ASN A 319 27.16 -20.01 -37.28
CA ASN A 319 28.56 -20.32 -37.58
C ASN A 319 29.38 -19.06 -37.91
N LYS A 320 28.74 -17.95 -38.29
CA LYS A 320 29.44 -16.69 -38.57
C LYS A 320 30.12 -16.08 -37.33
N TYR A 321 29.68 -16.46 -36.14
CA TYR A 321 30.25 -15.98 -34.87
C TYR A 321 31.41 -16.83 -34.34
N VAL A 322 31.59 -18.06 -34.83
CA VAL A 322 32.58 -19.00 -34.28
C VAL A 322 33.99 -18.44 -34.39
N GLY A 323 34.70 -18.39 -33.26
CA GLY A 323 36.08 -17.89 -33.16
C GLY A 323 36.23 -16.38 -33.37
N LYS A 324 35.14 -15.63 -33.54
CA LYS A 324 35.18 -14.16 -33.68
C LYS A 324 35.43 -13.51 -32.33
N LYS A 325 36.25 -12.45 -32.32
CA LYS A 325 36.47 -11.60 -31.16
C LYS A 325 35.72 -10.29 -31.36
N ASN A 326 34.54 -10.17 -30.76
CA ASN A 326 33.72 -8.96 -30.89
C ASN A 326 32.75 -8.80 -29.71
N THR A 327 32.59 -7.56 -29.23
CA THR A 327 31.62 -7.18 -28.19
C THR A 327 30.29 -6.70 -28.75
N ARG A 328 30.16 -6.53 -30.07
CA ARG A 328 28.94 -6.02 -30.74
C ARG A 328 27.64 -6.79 -30.45
N PRO A 329 27.63 -8.11 -30.13
CA PRO A 329 26.37 -8.72 -29.70
C PRO A 329 25.86 -8.22 -28.34
N ASN A 330 26.67 -7.46 -27.58
CA ASN A 330 26.24 -6.69 -26.40
C ASN A 330 25.91 -5.21 -26.72
N THR A 331 25.90 -4.80 -27.98
CA THR A 331 25.37 -3.47 -28.35
C THR A 331 23.97 -3.33 -27.75
N ASP A 332 23.66 -2.17 -27.19
CA ASP A 332 22.40 -1.86 -26.49
C ASP A 332 22.26 -2.46 -25.07
N CYS A 333 23.32 -3.11 -24.57
CA CYS A 333 23.42 -3.64 -23.20
C CYS A 333 24.45 -2.87 -22.33
N SER A 334 24.60 -1.55 -22.54
CA SER A 334 25.60 -0.75 -21.81
C SER A 334 25.07 -0.08 -20.54
N MET A 335 23.76 -0.11 -20.27
CA MET A 335 23.21 0.42 -19.01
C MET A 335 23.74 -0.35 -17.80
N GLN A 336 23.57 0.24 -16.61
CA GLN A 336 23.91 -0.46 -15.37
C GLN A 336 22.94 -1.61 -15.07
N PRO A 337 23.39 -2.66 -14.36
CA PRO A 337 22.49 -3.69 -13.85
C PRO A 337 21.43 -3.11 -12.91
N ILE A 338 20.23 -3.70 -12.88
CA ILE A 338 19.16 -3.33 -11.95
C ILE A 338 19.72 -3.28 -10.52
N LEU A 339 19.40 -2.19 -9.83
CA LEU A 339 19.66 -2.04 -8.41
C LEU A 339 18.41 -2.51 -7.65
N ALA A 340 18.55 -3.62 -6.93
CA ALA A 340 17.53 -4.12 -6.02
C ALA A 340 17.18 -3.09 -4.93
N LEU A 341 16.06 -3.30 -4.23
CA LEU A 341 15.63 -2.43 -3.15
C LEU A 341 16.73 -2.28 -2.09
N THR A 342 17.19 -1.05 -1.88
CA THR A 342 18.18 -0.69 -0.87
C THR A 342 17.73 0.52 -0.09
N ASN A 343 18.15 0.60 1.16
CA ASN A 343 17.96 1.79 1.99
C ASN A 343 19.22 2.67 2.04
N SER A 344 20.17 2.53 1.11
CA SER A 344 21.40 3.32 1.13
C SER A 344 21.33 4.54 0.22
N LYS A 345 21.27 5.75 0.82
CA LYS A 345 21.21 7.02 0.08
C LYS A 345 22.39 7.18 -0.87
N SER A 346 23.59 6.91 -0.39
CA SER A 346 24.83 7.04 -1.18
C SER A 346 24.87 6.07 -2.35
N THR A 347 24.39 4.83 -2.17
CA THR A 347 24.31 3.83 -3.24
C THR A 347 23.38 4.31 -4.35
N LEU A 348 22.19 4.82 -4.00
CA LEU A 348 21.22 5.33 -4.97
C LEU A 348 21.76 6.54 -5.73
N LEU A 349 22.35 7.51 -5.04
CA LEU A 349 22.94 8.70 -5.68
C LEU A 349 24.10 8.35 -6.61
N ASN A 350 24.99 7.45 -6.18
CA ASN A 350 26.10 6.98 -7.00
C ASN A 350 25.59 6.24 -8.25
N TYR A 351 24.53 5.45 -8.11
CA TYR A 351 23.90 4.75 -9.22
C TYR A 351 23.33 5.72 -10.26
N VAL A 352 22.54 6.70 -9.81
CA VAL A 352 21.94 7.73 -10.68
C VAL A 352 23.02 8.48 -11.46
N ASN A 353 24.10 8.89 -10.80
CA ASN A 353 25.21 9.61 -11.44
C ASN A 353 25.87 8.82 -12.58
N GLN A 354 25.93 7.50 -12.45
CA GLN A 354 26.56 6.61 -13.43
C GLN A 354 25.64 6.25 -14.61
N MET A 355 24.37 6.71 -14.64
CA MET A 355 23.42 6.31 -15.70
C MET A 355 23.91 6.67 -17.10
N GLN A 356 23.80 5.70 -18.00
CA GLN A 356 24.16 5.82 -19.42
C GLN A 356 22.96 5.50 -20.29
N THR A 357 22.95 6.11 -21.48
CA THR A 357 21.92 5.89 -22.50
C THR A 357 22.37 4.82 -23.49
N THR A 358 21.45 3.97 -23.95
CA THR A 358 21.75 2.81 -24.80
C THR A 358 20.49 2.32 -25.53
N GLY A 359 20.64 1.78 -26.74
CA GLY A 359 19.58 1.03 -27.42
C GLY A 359 18.28 1.76 -27.74
N PHE A 360 17.29 0.94 -28.11
CA PHE A 360 15.93 1.36 -28.44
C PHE A 360 15.00 1.27 -27.23
N THR A 361 13.75 1.70 -27.37
CA THR A 361 12.80 1.81 -26.27
C THR A 361 11.82 0.63 -26.23
N HIS A 362 11.74 -0.05 -25.08
CA HIS A 362 10.70 -1.03 -24.79
C HIS A 362 10.05 -0.73 -23.43
N ILE A 363 9.06 0.16 -23.40
CA ILE A 363 8.46 0.66 -22.14
C ILE A 363 7.89 -0.46 -21.26
N ALA A 364 7.28 -1.49 -21.87
CA ALA A 364 6.66 -2.59 -21.16
C ALA A 364 7.66 -3.37 -20.29
N ILE A 365 8.89 -3.59 -20.78
CA ILE A 365 9.94 -4.30 -20.02
C ILE A 365 10.33 -3.50 -18.77
N GLY A 366 10.42 -2.17 -18.88
CA GLY A 366 10.72 -1.30 -17.75
C GLY A 366 9.65 -1.38 -16.66
N ALA A 367 8.38 -1.31 -17.05
CA ALA A 367 7.26 -1.41 -16.10
C ALA A 367 7.22 -2.77 -15.40
N ALA A 368 7.38 -3.85 -16.16
CA ALA A 368 7.33 -5.21 -15.63
C ALA A 368 8.50 -5.50 -14.67
N TRP A 369 9.71 -5.03 -14.98
CA TRP A 369 10.85 -5.14 -14.05
C TRP A 369 10.75 -4.21 -12.85
N GLY A 370 10.13 -3.03 -13.00
CA GLY A 370 9.77 -2.17 -11.88
C GLY A 370 8.87 -2.89 -10.88
N TRP A 371 7.86 -3.62 -11.37
CA TRP A 371 7.01 -4.45 -10.52
C TRP A 371 7.78 -5.61 -9.86
N ARG A 372 8.63 -6.32 -10.62
CA ARG A 372 9.45 -7.44 -10.09
C ARG A 372 10.41 -7.02 -8.98
N VAL A 373 10.90 -5.78 -8.99
CA VAL A 373 11.74 -5.24 -7.90
C VAL A 373 10.94 -4.97 -6.62
N LEU A 374 9.63 -4.70 -6.73
CA LEU A 374 8.73 -4.53 -5.59
C LEU A 374 8.13 -5.85 -5.10
N SER A 375 8.14 -6.88 -5.94
CA SER A 375 7.63 -8.20 -5.57
C SER A 375 8.47 -8.82 -4.44
N PRO A 376 7.88 -9.63 -3.55
CA PRO A 376 8.63 -10.46 -2.64
C PRO A 376 9.23 -11.72 -3.32
N THR A 377 8.91 -11.96 -4.60
CA THR A 377 9.32 -13.18 -5.31
C THR A 377 10.59 -12.99 -6.13
N GLU A 378 11.19 -14.09 -6.58
CA GLU A 378 12.36 -14.03 -7.45
C GLU A 378 12.05 -13.24 -8.74
N PRO A 379 12.97 -12.37 -9.17
CA PRO A 379 14.41 -12.42 -8.93
C PRO A 379 14.91 -11.46 -7.82
N PHE A 380 14.07 -10.55 -7.34
CA PHE A 380 14.43 -9.58 -6.30
C PHE A 380 13.50 -9.79 -5.11
N THR A 381 13.98 -10.45 -4.06
CA THR A 381 13.16 -10.85 -2.91
C THR A 381 13.20 -9.83 -1.77
N GLU A 382 13.74 -8.63 -2.02
CA GLU A 382 13.88 -7.57 -1.02
C GLU A 382 12.56 -6.83 -0.73
N GLY A 383 11.56 -6.98 -1.61
CA GLY A 383 10.23 -6.43 -1.46
C GLY A 383 9.46 -7.09 -0.33
N SER A 384 8.61 -6.30 0.33
CA SER A 384 7.75 -6.81 1.40
C SER A 384 6.67 -7.73 0.83
N ALA A 385 6.24 -8.72 1.62
CA ALA A 385 5.13 -9.59 1.23
C ALA A 385 3.87 -8.76 0.91
N TYR A 386 3.11 -9.20 -0.10
CA TYR A 386 1.77 -8.66 -0.32
C TYR A 386 0.95 -8.90 0.96
N GLY A 387 0.30 -7.83 1.44
CA GLY A 387 -0.17 -7.68 2.82
C GLY A 387 -1.08 -8.76 3.38
#